data_AF-A0AA39LPP9-F1
#
_entry.id   AF-A0AA39LPP9-F1
#
_cell.length_a   1.000
_cell.length_b   1.000
_cell.length_c   1.000
_cell.angle_alpha   90.00
_cell.angle_beta   90.00
_cell.angle_gamma   90.00
#
_symmetry.space_group_name_H-M   'P 1'
#
loop_
_entity.id
_entity.type
_entity.pdbx_description
1 polymer ?
#
loop_
_entity_poly.entity_id
_entity_poly.type
_entity_poly.pdbx_seq_one_letter_code
_entity_poly.pdbx_strand_id
1 'polypeptide(L)'
;MAFQPLHPLQKHYEVFQTQVAGLLSSPFAKCLLYDATEASLEALRRELLYSPFWASKTVFLEMVAELFTVAVTQNVFYVEPNLFNFTAMVVYARERLLQLGVQKNERLRALHEKAPKLEALLRSEIRALASDVAEMVARRRPAFFFCGFLQFASHFVKHGLEVGMRPEEYWLKAEELLSTPRFELEHDVATIEKGDWVLKIAVKKNDLEESYIKTLHRKWSARKKQPFY
;
A
#
# COMPACT_ATOMS: atom_id res chain seq x y z
N MET A 1 -13.14 36.23 23.73
CA MET A 1 -12.81 35.18 22.75
C MET A 1 -13.20 33.85 23.35
N ALA A 2 -14.24 33.21 22.83
CA ALA A 2 -14.67 31.90 23.32
C ALA A 2 -13.72 30.83 22.77
N PHE A 3 -13.05 30.09 23.65
CA PHE A 3 -12.37 28.85 23.27
C PHE A 3 -13.46 27.86 22.84
N GLN A 4 -13.61 27.65 21.53
CA GLN A 4 -14.30 26.47 21.05
C GLN A 4 -13.47 25.26 21.46
N PRO A 5 -14.02 24.30 22.22
CA PRO A 5 -13.31 23.07 22.48
C PRO A 5 -13.04 22.38 21.14
N LEU A 6 -11.78 22.03 20.89
CA LEU A 6 -11.38 21.24 19.72
C LEU A 6 -12.28 20.01 19.65
N HIS A 7 -12.87 19.79 18.46
CA HIS A 7 -13.72 18.63 18.22
C HIS A 7 -12.97 17.36 18.66
N PRO A 8 -13.60 16.37 19.32
CA PRO A 8 -12.90 15.21 19.85
C PRO A 8 -11.98 14.53 18.82
N LEU A 9 -12.41 14.49 17.56
CA LEU A 9 -11.63 13.98 16.42
C LEU A 9 -10.35 14.78 16.12
N GLN A 10 -10.35 16.09 16.32
CA GLN A 10 -9.23 16.99 16.06
C GLN A 10 -8.10 16.79 17.09
N LYS A 11 -8.46 16.46 18.34
CA LYS A 11 -7.47 16.10 19.37
C LYS A 11 -6.83 14.73 19.11
N HIS A 12 -7.59 13.77 18.60
CA HIS A 12 -7.04 12.48 18.15
C HIS A 12 -6.13 12.63 16.92
N TYR A 13 -6.46 13.58 16.05
CA TYR A 13 -5.69 13.93 14.85
C TYR A 13 -4.32 14.53 15.19
N GLU A 14 -4.26 15.52 16.09
CA GLU A 14 -3.00 16.12 16.55
C GLU A 14 -2.11 15.11 17.28
N VAL A 15 -2.70 14.24 18.10
CA VAL A 15 -1.96 13.17 18.80
C VAL A 15 -1.40 12.15 17.81
N PHE A 16 -2.18 11.74 16.80
CA PHE A 16 -1.71 10.81 15.77
C PHE A 16 -0.66 11.46 14.86
N GLN A 17 -0.84 12.71 14.44
CA GLN A 17 0.18 13.47 13.71
C GLN A 17 1.47 13.61 14.52
N THR A 18 1.38 13.89 15.82
CA THR A 18 2.55 13.98 16.71
C THR A 18 3.21 12.60 16.91
N GLN A 19 2.43 11.52 16.99
CA GLN A 19 2.95 10.17 17.05
C GLN A 19 3.65 9.78 15.74
N VAL A 20 3.04 10.04 14.59
CA VAL A 20 3.63 9.81 13.26
C VAL A 20 4.86 10.71 13.05
N ALA A 21 4.83 11.97 13.48
CA ALA A 21 5.96 12.88 13.41
C ALA A 21 7.12 12.49 14.34
N GLY A 22 6.82 11.97 15.54
CA GLY A 22 7.83 11.46 16.47
C GLY A 22 8.42 10.11 16.05
N LEU A 23 7.66 9.30 15.32
CA LEU A 23 8.08 8.00 14.76
C LEU A 23 8.93 8.12 13.50
N LEU A 24 8.88 9.27 12.84
CA LEU A 24 9.61 9.54 11.62
C LEU A 24 10.66 10.64 11.95
N SER A 25 11.80 10.26 12.49
CA SER A 25 12.92 11.22 12.75
C SER A 25 13.75 11.53 11.50
N SER A 26 13.42 10.92 10.37
CA SER A 26 14.06 11.10 9.07
C SER A 26 13.61 12.39 8.36
N PRO A 27 14.44 13.04 7.52
CA PRO A 27 14.01 14.13 6.63
C PRO A 27 12.73 13.80 5.82
N PHE A 28 12.47 12.52 5.54
CA PHE A 28 11.26 12.03 4.88
C PHE A 28 9.96 12.22 5.66
N ALA A 29 10.05 12.20 6.98
CA ALA A 29 8.94 12.46 7.88
C ALA A 29 8.25 13.78 7.60
N LYS A 30 9.06 14.81 7.38
CA LYS A 30 8.59 16.17 7.14
C LYS A 30 7.79 16.21 5.85
N CYS A 31 8.28 15.59 4.78
CA CYS A 31 7.55 15.47 3.51
C CYS A 31 6.19 14.77 3.68
N LEU A 32 6.16 13.66 4.42
CA LEU A 32 4.91 12.92 4.69
C LEU A 32 3.91 13.73 5.51
N LEU A 33 4.36 14.54 6.45
CA LEU A 33 3.51 15.42 7.27
C LEU A 33 2.99 16.62 6.47
N TYR A 34 3.78 17.20 5.57
CA TYR A 34 3.36 18.32 4.73
C TYR A 34 2.27 17.92 3.71
N ASP A 35 2.29 16.68 3.26
CA ASP A 35 1.28 16.12 2.33
C ASP A 35 0.07 15.50 3.05
N ALA A 36 0.06 15.49 4.39
CA ALA A 36 -0.96 14.79 5.17
C ALA A 36 -2.33 15.49 5.11
N THR A 37 -3.15 15.12 4.13
CA THR A 37 -4.57 15.46 4.09
C THR A 37 -5.38 14.62 5.08
N GLU A 38 -6.56 15.10 5.50
CA GLU A 38 -7.49 14.34 6.35
C GLU A 38 -7.80 12.95 5.75
N ALA A 39 -8.02 12.89 4.43
CA ALA A 39 -8.30 11.65 3.73
C ALA A 39 -7.11 10.67 3.76
N SER A 40 -5.88 11.16 3.53
CA SER A 40 -4.67 10.33 3.56
C SER A 40 -4.37 9.79 4.97
N LEU A 41 -4.59 10.62 6.00
CA LEU A 41 -4.44 10.20 7.39
C LEU A 41 -5.50 9.20 7.83
N GLU A 42 -6.76 9.39 7.42
CA GLU A 42 -7.83 8.44 7.69
C GLU A 42 -7.58 7.09 6.99
N ALA A 43 -7.02 7.11 5.77
CA ALA A 43 -6.58 5.90 5.08
C ALA A 43 -5.51 5.14 5.89
N LEU A 44 -4.45 5.83 6.33
CA LEU A 44 -3.41 5.22 7.17
C LEU A 44 -4.00 4.70 8.49
N ARG A 45 -4.84 5.49 9.16
CA ARG A 45 -5.50 5.10 10.41
C ARG A 45 -6.31 3.84 10.24
N ARG A 46 -7.12 3.73 9.18
CA ARG A 46 -7.90 2.54 8.87
C ARG A 46 -7.00 1.34 8.65
N GLU A 47 -5.95 1.48 7.84
CA GLU A 47 -5.01 0.38 7.63
C GLU A 47 -4.41 -0.10 8.94
N LEU A 48 -3.95 0.80 9.82
CA LEU A 48 -3.39 0.43 11.13
C LEU A 48 -4.43 -0.17 12.09
N LEU A 49 -5.67 0.31 12.07
CA LEU A 49 -6.73 -0.16 12.96
C LEU A 49 -7.16 -1.61 12.64
N TYR A 50 -7.18 -1.98 11.36
CA TYR A 50 -7.51 -3.34 10.90
C TYR A 50 -6.28 -4.25 10.78
N SER A 51 -5.12 -3.79 11.23
CA SER A 51 -3.88 -4.56 11.21
C SER A 51 -3.65 -5.32 12.51
N PRO A 52 -2.75 -6.32 12.50
CA PRO A 52 -2.22 -6.89 13.75
C PRO A 52 -1.76 -5.82 14.73
N PHE A 53 -1.90 -6.06 16.03
CA PHE A 53 -1.62 -5.05 17.05
C PHE A 53 -0.19 -4.50 17.00
N TRP A 54 0.77 -5.29 16.48
CA TRP A 54 2.16 -4.88 16.31
C TRP A 54 2.36 -3.88 15.16
N ALA A 55 1.44 -3.79 14.21
CA ALA A 55 1.55 -2.88 13.07
C ALA A 55 1.38 -1.40 13.46
N SER A 56 0.79 -1.13 14.62
CA SER A 56 0.71 0.22 15.19
C SER A 56 1.87 0.54 16.15
N LYS A 57 2.88 -0.32 16.22
CA LYS A 57 4.01 -0.16 17.16
C LYS A 57 5.23 0.39 16.45
N THR A 58 6.04 1.11 17.23
CA THR A 58 7.25 1.79 16.78
C THR A 58 8.16 0.90 15.94
N VAL A 59 8.45 -0.32 16.41
CA VAL A 59 9.33 -1.27 15.70
C VAL A 59 8.89 -1.56 14.26
N PHE A 60 7.58 -1.66 14.01
CA PHE A 60 7.07 -1.90 12.67
C PHE A 60 7.09 -0.61 11.83
N LEU A 61 6.71 0.51 12.42
CA LEU A 61 6.67 1.80 11.71
C LEU A 61 8.07 2.31 11.34
N GLU A 62 9.08 2.05 12.18
CA GLU A 62 10.50 2.28 11.86
C GLU A 62 10.94 1.41 10.67
N MET A 63 10.64 0.11 10.70
CA MET A 63 10.92 -0.79 9.58
C MET A 63 10.27 -0.31 8.28
N VAL A 64 9.00 0.11 8.33
CA VAL A 64 8.28 0.65 7.17
C VAL A 64 8.92 1.94 6.66
N ALA A 65 9.33 2.84 7.55
CA ALA A 65 9.99 4.09 7.17
C ALA A 65 11.33 3.85 6.46
N GLU A 66 12.10 2.86 6.94
CA GLU A 66 13.33 2.43 6.29
C GLU A 66 13.07 1.82 4.90
N LEU A 67 12.07 0.94 4.79
CA LEU A 67 11.66 0.37 3.50
C LEU A 67 11.19 1.44 2.51
N PHE A 68 10.42 2.41 2.99
CA PHE A 68 9.94 3.53 2.19
C PHE A 68 11.08 4.40 1.69
N THR A 69 12.04 4.75 2.56
CA THR A 69 13.26 5.47 2.19
C THR A 69 14.04 4.70 1.13
N VAL A 70 14.17 3.38 1.29
CA VAL A 70 14.82 2.52 0.29
C VAL A 70 14.08 2.55 -1.05
N ALA A 71 12.75 2.49 -1.07
CA ALA A 71 11.98 2.55 -2.32
C ALA A 71 12.13 3.90 -3.04
N VAL A 72 12.12 5.01 -2.30
CA VAL A 72 12.18 6.35 -2.91
C VAL A 72 13.58 6.71 -3.39
N THR A 73 14.62 6.31 -2.67
CA THR A 73 16.01 6.69 -2.99
C THR A 73 16.65 5.87 -4.10
N GLN A 74 16.07 4.72 -4.46
CA GLN A 74 16.61 3.85 -5.51
C GLN A 74 16.58 4.46 -6.91
N ASN A 75 15.66 5.40 -7.18
CA ASN A 75 15.48 6.04 -8.48
C ASN A 75 15.31 5.09 -9.69
N VAL A 76 14.97 3.82 -9.45
CA VAL A 76 14.66 2.82 -10.50
C VAL A 76 13.24 3.05 -11.04
N PHE A 77 12.30 3.35 -10.15
CA PHE A 77 10.94 3.74 -10.46
C PHE A 77 10.62 4.97 -9.61
N TYR A 78 10.10 6.04 -10.21
CA TYR A 78 9.78 7.24 -9.45
C TYR A 78 8.70 6.94 -8.40
N VAL A 79 9.00 7.26 -7.14
CA VAL A 79 8.06 7.15 -6.02
C VAL A 79 8.00 8.51 -5.35
N GLU A 80 6.84 9.15 -5.39
CA GLU A 80 6.64 10.42 -4.70
C GLU A 80 6.59 10.19 -3.17
N PRO A 81 7.32 11.01 -2.37
CA PRO A 81 7.42 10.86 -0.92
C PRO A 81 6.18 11.38 -0.17
N ASN A 82 5.02 10.79 -0.44
CA ASN A 82 3.71 11.26 0.01
C ASN A 82 3.01 10.22 0.93
N LEU A 83 2.00 10.64 1.69
CA LEU A 83 1.37 9.77 2.71
C LEU A 83 0.59 8.61 2.09
N PHE A 84 0.10 8.79 0.87
CA PHE A 84 -0.56 7.75 0.08
C PHE A 84 0.40 6.58 -0.24
N ASN A 85 1.61 6.89 -0.69
CA ASN A 85 2.65 5.92 -1.00
C ASN A 85 3.24 5.28 0.27
N PHE A 86 3.36 6.04 1.36
CA PHE A 86 3.75 5.48 2.66
C PHE A 86 2.71 4.46 3.16
N THR A 87 1.42 4.76 3.01
CA THR A 87 0.33 3.83 3.37
C THR A 87 0.40 2.53 2.55
N ALA A 88 0.74 2.62 1.26
CA ALA A 88 1.00 1.41 0.46
C ALA A 88 2.21 0.61 0.96
N MET A 89 3.27 1.26 1.44
CA MET A 89 4.41 0.56 2.06
C MET A 89 4.01 -0.13 3.37
N VAL A 90 3.16 0.49 4.19
CA VAL A 90 2.57 -0.13 5.39
C VAL A 90 1.85 -1.43 5.03
N VAL A 91 0.97 -1.37 4.01
CA VAL A 91 0.26 -2.55 3.50
C VAL A 91 1.24 -3.60 3.00
N TYR A 92 2.23 -3.20 2.20
CA TYR A 92 3.23 -4.11 1.65
C TYR A 92 3.95 -4.88 2.76
N ALA A 93 4.57 -4.16 3.69
CA ALA A 93 5.34 -4.74 4.78
C ALA A 93 4.46 -5.63 5.67
N ARG A 94 3.25 -5.17 6.02
CA ARG A 94 2.33 -5.96 6.85
C ARG A 94 1.99 -7.30 6.20
N GLU A 95 1.49 -7.29 4.97
CA GLU A 95 1.08 -8.52 4.28
C GLU A 95 2.27 -9.46 4.11
N ARG A 96 3.45 -8.89 3.78
CA ARG A 96 4.65 -9.70 3.62
C ARG A 96 5.11 -10.35 4.91
N LEU A 97 5.10 -9.62 6.03
CA LEU A 97 5.43 -10.18 7.35
C LEU A 97 4.47 -11.31 7.75
N LEU A 98 3.17 -11.16 7.47
CA LEU A 98 2.18 -12.22 7.71
C LEU A 98 2.50 -13.47 6.88
N GLN A 99 2.88 -13.31 5.61
CA GLN A 99 3.29 -14.41 4.73
C GLN A 99 4.61 -15.07 5.15
N LEU A 100 5.51 -14.30 5.77
CA LEU A 100 6.75 -14.79 6.37
C LEU A 100 6.53 -15.46 7.74
N GLY A 101 5.29 -15.59 8.18
CA GLY A 101 4.90 -16.32 9.39
C GLY A 101 4.91 -15.49 10.66
N VAL A 102 5.03 -14.16 10.59
CA VAL A 102 4.81 -13.29 11.75
C VAL A 102 3.34 -13.39 12.16
N GLN A 103 3.10 -13.84 13.39
CA GLN A 103 1.73 -14.08 13.84
C GLN A 103 1.00 -12.77 14.14
N LYS A 104 -0.32 -12.74 13.99
CA LYS A 104 -1.12 -11.55 14.32
C LYS A 104 -1.00 -11.13 15.79
N ASN A 105 -0.77 -12.10 16.67
CA ASN A 105 -0.57 -11.95 18.10
C ASN A 105 0.91 -12.12 18.51
N GLU A 106 1.85 -11.97 17.57
CA GLU A 106 3.29 -12.06 17.85
C GLU A 106 3.66 -11.09 18.98
N ARG A 107 4.35 -11.60 20.02
CA ARG A 107 4.80 -10.76 21.14
C ARG A 107 5.77 -9.71 20.63
N LEU A 108 5.66 -8.46 21.11
CA LEU A 108 6.51 -7.36 20.67
C LEU A 108 8.01 -7.64 20.81
N ARG A 109 8.41 -8.30 21.90
CA ARG A 109 9.80 -8.71 22.11
C ARG A 109 10.29 -9.66 21.01
N ALA A 110 9.48 -10.65 20.64
CA ALA A 110 9.84 -11.60 19.60
C ALA A 110 9.90 -10.94 18.21
N LEU A 111 8.99 -10.00 17.94
CA LEU A 111 9.06 -9.18 16.72
C LEU A 111 10.34 -8.34 16.68
N HIS A 112 10.70 -7.69 17.80
CA HIS A 112 11.90 -6.86 17.91
C HIS A 112 13.17 -7.68 17.68
N GLU A 113 13.25 -8.89 18.24
CA GLU A 113 14.39 -9.81 18.03
C GLU A 113 14.51 -10.25 16.55
N LYS A 114 13.39 -10.41 15.83
CA LYS A 114 13.36 -10.79 14.41
C LYS A 114 13.51 -9.59 13.45
N ALA A 115 13.25 -8.37 13.93
CA ALA A 115 13.09 -7.18 13.09
C ALA A 115 14.28 -6.92 12.16
N PRO A 116 15.56 -6.97 12.60
CA PRO A 116 16.68 -6.67 11.69
C PRO A 116 16.77 -7.65 10.50
N LYS A 117 16.51 -8.94 10.74
CA LYS A 117 16.53 -9.96 9.68
C LYS A 117 15.36 -9.80 8.71
N LEU A 118 14.16 -9.56 9.24
CA LEU A 118 12.96 -9.33 8.44
C LEU A 118 13.10 -8.08 7.59
N GLU A 119 13.61 -7.00 8.18
CA GLU A 119 13.87 -5.75 7.48
C GLU A 119 14.89 -5.93 6.34
N ALA A 120 16.02 -6.60 6.59
CA ALA A 120 17.01 -6.86 5.56
C ALA A 120 16.43 -7.66 4.37
N LEU A 121 15.58 -8.66 4.66
CA LEU A 121 14.87 -9.42 3.65
C LEU A 121 13.92 -8.54 2.84
N LEU A 122 13.04 -7.78 3.51
CA LEU A 122 12.08 -6.90 2.86
C LEU A 122 12.77 -5.81 2.02
N ARG A 123 13.90 -5.27 2.48
CA ARG A 123 14.73 -4.30 1.73
C ARG A 123 15.27 -4.92 0.43
N SER A 124 15.65 -6.19 0.45
CA SER A 124 16.10 -6.91 -0.75
C SER A 124 14.94 -7.18 -1.70
N GLU A 125 13.80 -7.63 -1.17
CA GLU A 125 12.61 -7.96 -1.97
C GLU A 125 12.04 -6.71 -2.68
N ILE A 126 11.93 -5.58 -1.98
CA ILE A 126 11.40 -4.35 -2.59
C ILE A 126 12.32 -3.79 -3.68
N ARG A 127 13.63 -3.94 -3.55
CA ARG A 127 14.62 -3.58 -4.59
C ARG A 127 14.44 -4.41 -5.84
N ALA A 128 14.42 -5.74 -5.67
CA ALA A 128 14.21 -6.66 -6.78
C ALA A 128 12.88 -6.38 -7.49
N LEU A 129 11.80 -6.18 -6.72
CA LEU A 129 10.49 -5.86 -7.27
C LEU A 129 10.48 -4.53 -8.05
N ALA A 130 11.19 -3.51 -7.56
CA ALA A 130 11.30 -2.23 -8.28
C ALA A 130 12.01 -2.39 -9.63
N SER A 131 13.10 -3.16 -9.67
CA SER A 131 13.81 -3.51 -10.90
C SER A 131 12.93 -4.29 -11.88
N ASP A 132 12.25 -5.33 -11.41
CA ASP A 132 11.34 -6.13 -12.22
C ASP A 132 10.23 -5.25 -12.83
N VAL A 133 9.62 -4.38 -12.02
CA VAL A 133 8.54 -3.49 -12.47
C VAL A 133 9.03 -2.47 -13.49
N ALA A 134 10.21 -1.88 -13.27
CA ALA A 134 10.79 -0.94 -14.22
C ALA A 134 11.08 -1.61 -15.58
N GLU A 135 11.63 -2.83 -15.57
CA GLU A 135 11.88 -3.61 -16.78
C GLU A 135 10.58 -3.93 -17.53
N MET A 136 9.54 -4.35 -16.80
CA MET A 136 8.23 -4.63 -17.40
C MET A 136 7.59 -3.37 -18.01
N VAL A 137 7.63 -2.21 -17.33
CA VAL A 137 7.12 -0.92 -17.84
C VAL A 137 7.88 -0.45 -19.06
N ALA A 138 9.20 -0.58 -19.06
CA ALA A 138 10.02 -0.23 -20.22
C ALA A 138 9.66 -1.08 -21.46
N ARG A 139 9.33 -2.37 -21.28
CA ARG A 139 9.05 -3.30 -22.39
C ARG A 139 7.62 -3.25 -22.90
N ARG A 140 6.62 -3.12 -22.03
CA ARG A 140 5.21 -3.39 -22.38
C ARG A 140 4.30 -2.17 -22.39
N ARG A 141 4.76 -0.98 -21.97
CA ARG A 141 4.00 0.30 -21.88
C ARG A 141 2.48 0.08 -21.77
N PRO A 142 1.98 -0.33 -20.59
CA PRO A 142 0.60 -0.77 -20.46
C PRO A 142 -0.36 0.40 -20.65
N ALA A 143 -1.57 0.12 -21.17
CA ALA A 143 -2.62 1.14 -21.33
C ALA A 143 -3.01 1.77 -19.99
N PHE A 144 -2.97 0.99 -18.91
CA PHE A 144 -3.12 1.46 -17.54
C PHE A 144 -2.11 0.74 -16.64
N PHE A 145 -1.53 1.48 -15.70
CA PHE A 145 -0.74 0.90 -14.62
C PHE A 145 -1.41 1.21 -13.27
N PHE A 146 -0.91 0.63 -12.19
CA PHE A 146 -1.28 1.09 -10.84
C PHE A 146 -0.83 2.55 -10.66
N CYS A 147 -1.36 3.23 -9.66
CA CYS A 147 -0.93 4.60 -9.32
C CYS A 147 0.48 4.60 -8.66
N GLY A 148 1.49 4.16 -9.44
CA GLY A 148 2.87 4.03 -9.03
C GLY A 148 3.29 2.64 -8.53
N PHE A 149 4.60 2.47 -8.38
CA PHE A 149 5.24 1.23 -7.97
C PHE A 149 4.75 0.71 -6.61
N LEU A 150 4.61 1.56 -5.60
CA LEU A 150 4.22 1.09 -4.26
C LEU A 150 2.77 0.62 -4.20
N GLN A 151 1.89 1.19 -5.03
CA GLN A 151 0.53 0.67 -5.20
C GLN A 151 0.54 -0.70 -5.89
N PHE A 152 1.36 -0.89 -6.93
CA PHE A 152 1.55 -2.21 -7.51
C PHE A 152 2.08 -3.20 -6.45
N ALA A 153 3.12 -2.84 -5.71
CA ALA A 153 3.74 -3.72 -4.71
C ALA A 153 2.76 -4.14 -3.61
N SER A 154 1.99 -3.19 -3.07
CA SER A 154 1.00 -3.45 -2.02
C SER A 154 -0.13 -4.36 -2.50
N HIS A 155 -0.61 -4.16 -3.74
CA HIS A 155 -1.61 -5.04 -4.34
C HIS A 155 -1.04 -6.41 -4.71
N PHE A 156 0.15 -6.45 -5.28
CA PHE A 156 0.84 -7.68 -5.65
C PHE A 156 1.04 -8.57 -4.42
N VAL A 157 1.60 -8.06 -3.32
CA VAL A 157 1.81 -8.88 -2.13
C VAL A 157 0.48 -9.38 -1.57
N LYS A 158 -0.56 -8.55 -1.60
CA LYS A 158 -1.87 -8.86 -1.01
C LYS A 158 -2.68 -9.86 -1.81
N HIS A 159 -2.53 -9.88 -3.14
CA HIS A 159 -3.42 -10.64 -4.02
C HIS A 159 -2.70 -11.59 -4.97
N GLY A 160 -1.54 -11.19 -5.50
CA GLY A 160 -0.74 -12.01 -6.41
C GLY A 160 0.13 -13.01 -5.65
N LEU A 161 0.96 -12.50 -4.73
CA LEU A 161 1.90 -13.33 -3.98
C LEU A 161 1.18 -14.33 -3.05
N GLU A 162 0.01 -13.96 -2.50
CA GLU A 162 -0.83 -14.87 -1.68
C GLU A 162 -1.16 -16.17 -2.44
N VAL A 163 -1.27 -16.11 -3.77
CA VAL A 163 -1.59 -17.27 -4.63
C VAL A 163 -0.38 -17.78 -5.42
N GLY A 164 0.83 -17.36 -5.05
CA GLY A 164 2.09 -17.84 -5.64
C GLY A 164 2.41 -17.26 -7.02
N MET A 165 1.78 -16.15 -7.42
CA MET A 165 2.13 -15.47 -8.67
C MET A 165 3.47 -14.73 -8.56
N ARG A 166 4.21 -14.71 -9.65
CA ARG A 166 5.33 -13.77 -9.87
C ARG A 166 4.80 -12.38 -10.27
N PRO A 167 5.61 -11.32 -10.12
CA PRO A 167 5.20 -9.96 -10.49
C PRO A 167 4.70 -9.86 -11.94
N GLU A 168 5.41 -10.48 -12.90
CA GLU A 168 5.01 -10.49 -14.31
C GLU A 168 3.68 -11.22 -14.54
N GLU A 169 3.43 -12.33 -13.85
CA GLU A 169 2.18 -13.08 -13.99
C GLU A 169 0.98 -12.28 -13.45
N TYR A 170 1.19 -11.57 -12.35
CA TYR A 170 0.19 -10.68 -11.77
C TYR A 170 -0.10 -9.47 -12.67
N TRP A 171 0.95 -8.91 -13.29
CA TRP A 171 0.78 -7.90 -14.32
C TRP A 171 -0.01 -8.45 -15.51
N LEU A 172 0.43 -9.57 -16.10
CA LEU A 172 -0.21 -10.16 -17.28
C LEU A 172 -1.68 -10.48 -17.02
N LYS A 173 -2.02 -10.82 -15.77
CA LYS A 173 -3.41 -10.96 -15.35
C LYS A 173 -4.18 -9.65 -15.48
N ALA A 174 -3.61 -8.51 -15.09
CA ALA A 174 -4.23 -7.20 -15.29
C ALA A 174 -4.46 -6.91 -16.79
N GLU A 175 -3.45 -7.13 -17.64
CA GLU A 175 -3.54 -6.93 -19.09
C GLU A 175 -4.62 -7.82 -19.72
N GLU A 176 -4.70 -9.08 -19.29
CA GLU A 176 -5.73 -9.99 -19.76
C GLU A 176 -7.13 -9.47 -19.43
N LEU A 177 -7.36 -8.96 -18.21
CA LEU A 177 -8.65 -8.36 -17.85
C LEU A 177 -8.91 -7.10 -18.69
N LEU A 178 -7.92 -6.23 -18.89
CA LEU A 178 -8.04 -5.02 -19.71
C LEU A 178 -8.40 -5.31 -21.17
N SER A 179 -8.05 -6.48 -21.71
CA SER A 179 -8.46 -6.90 -23.06
C SER A 179 -9.96 -7.25 -23.18
N THR A 180 -10.70 -7.26 -22.08
CA THR A 180 -12.12 -7.62 -22.07
C THR A 180 -12.96 -6.44 -22.56
N PRO A 181 -13.82 -6.62 -23.59
CA PRO A 181 -14.50 -5.52 -24.29
C PRO A 181 -15.65 -4.87 -23.50
N ARG A 182 -15.94 -5.31 -22.27
CA ARG A 182 -17.07 -4.83 -21.46
C ARG A 182 -16.60 -4.55 -20.04
N PHE A 183 -16.85 -3.33 -19.58
CA PHE A 183 -16.71 -2.93 -18.18
C PHE A 183 -17.93 -2.14 -17.73
N GLU A 184 -18.32 -2.35 -16.48
CA GLU A 184 -19.39 -1.57 -15.85
C GLU A 184 -18.76 -0.31 -15.25
N LEU A 185 -19.28 0.86 -15.60
CA LEU A 185 -18.84 2.14 -15.06
C LEU A 185 -19.80 2.58 -13.94
N GLU A 186 -19.28 2.65 -12.72
CA GLU A 186 -20.00 3.15 -11.55
C GLU A 186 -19.14 4.18 -10.83
N HIS A 187 -19.67 5.40 -10.66
CA HIS A 187 -19.03 6.46 -9.86
C HIS A 187 -17.52 6.65 -10.15
N ASP A 188 -17.18 6.85 -11.42
CA ASP A 188 -15.80 7.04 -11.90
C ASP A 188 -14.87 5.83 -11.67
N VAL A 189 -15.45 4.65 -11.49
CA VAL A 189 -14.73 3.37 -11.42
C VAL A 189 -15.27 2.42 -12.48
N ALA A 190 -14.39 1.94 -13.35
CA ALA A 190 -14.70 0.84 -14.25
C ALA A 190 -14.35 -0.49 -13.56
N THR A 191 -15.29 -1.42 -13.53
CA THR A 191 -15.09 -2.78 -13.01
C THR A 191 -15.11 -3.79 -14.16
N ILE A 192 -14.07 -4.61 -14.23
CA ILE A 192 -13.96 -5.74 -15.14
C ILE A 192 -13.90 -7.01 -14.32
N GLU A 193 -14.73 -7.99 -14.68
CA GLU A 193 -14.69 -9.32 -14.09
C GLU A 193 -14.44 -10.38 -15.15
N LYS A 194 -13.46 -11.26 -14.91
CA LYS A 194 -13.19 -12.40 -15.77
C LYS A 194 -12.79 -13.61 -14.93
N GLY A 195 -13.62 -14.66 -14.96
CA GLY A 195 -13.50 -15.80 -14.07
C GLY A 195 -13.52 -15.38 -12.60
N ASP A 196 -12.49 -15.78 -11.86
CA ASP A 196 -12.31 -15.48 -10.44
C ASP A 196 -11.69 -14.10 -10.16
N TRP A 197 -11.34 -13.33 -11.18
CA TRP A 197 -10.60 -12.07 -11.02
C TRP A 197 -11.50 -10.86 -11.24
N VAL A 198 -11.23 -9.83 -10.45
CA VAL A 198 -11.86 -8.51 -10.50
C VAL A 198 -10.76 -7.47 -10.63
N LEU A 199 -10.86 -6.65 -11.67
CA LEU A 199 -10.02 -5.48 -11.89
C LEU A 199 -10.90 -4.23 -11.75
N LYS A 200 -10.47 -3.27 -10.93
CA LYS A 200 -11.10 -1.96 -10.80
C LYS A 200 -10.14 -0.88 -11.27
N ILE A 201 -10.63 -0.02 -12.15
CA ILE A 201 -9.88 1.09 -12.75
C ILE A 201 -10.53 2.38 -12.27
N ALA A 202 -9.74 3.29 -11.71
CA ALA A 202 -10.20 4.65 -11.49
C ALA A 202 -10.17 5.37 -12.83
N VAL A 203 -11.33 5.86 -13.27
CA VAL A 203 -11.51 6.56 -14.55
C VAL A 203 -11.75 8.03 -14.24
N LYS A 204 -10.81 8.91 -14.59
CA LYS A 204 -11.08 10.35 -14.50
C LYS A 204 -11.89 10.80 -15.71
N LYS A 205 -13.03 11.47 -15.45
CA LYS A 205 -13.83 12.10 -16.50
C LYS A 205 -12.93 13.08 -17.28
N ASN A 206 -12.73 12.79 -18.56
CA ASN A 206 -12.03 13.59 -19.57
C ASN A 206 -10.52 13.38 -19.71
N ASP A 207 -9.91 12.44 -18.99
CA ASP A 207 -8.50 12.10 -19.23
C ASP A 207 -8.22 10.60 -19.04
N LEU A 208 -8.02 9.91 -20.17
CA LEU A 208 -7.63 8.49 -20.17
C LEU A 208 -6.17 8.31 -19.73
N GLU A 209 -5.31 9.32 -19.87
CA GLU A 209 -3.90 9.26 -19.46
C GLU A 209 -3.75 9.28 -17.94
N GLU A 210 -4.73 9.83 -17.21
CA GLU A 210 -4.75 9.84 -15.74
C GLU A 210 -5.53 8.66 -15.12
N SER A 211 -6.08 7.75 -15.94
CA SER A 211 -6.78 6.57 -15.44
C SER A 211 -5.77 5.51 -14.98
N TYR A 212 -6.07 4.81 -13.89
CA TYR A 212 -5.14 3.85 -13.30
C TYR A 212 -5.83 2.63 -12.69
N ILE A 213 -5.10 1.53 -12.57
CA ILE A 213 -5.55 0.34 -11.86
C ILE A 213 -5.62 0.66 -10.37
N LYS A 214 -6.85 0.72 -9.84
CA LYS A 214 -7.12 0.94 -8.42
C LYS A 214 -6.96 -0.34 -7.61
N THR A 215 -7.33 -1.49 -8.16
CA THR A 215 -7.10 -2.81 -7.53
C THR A 215 -7.27 -3.93 -8.54
N LEU A 216 -6.48 -4.99 -8.38
CA LEU A 216 -6.70 -6.30 -8.98
C LEU A 216 -6.77 -7.32 -7.84
N HIS A 217 -7.79 -8.17 -7.83
CA HIS A 217 -7.95 -9.18 -6.76
C HIS A 217 -8.85 -10.34 -7.19
N ARG A 218 -8.81 -11.44 -6.43
CA ARG A 218 -9.73 -12.57 -6.63
C ARG A 218 -11.07 -12.32 -5.93
N LYS A 219 -12.19 -12.73 -6.53
CA LYS A 219 -13.55 -12.61 -5.97
C LYS A 219 -13.66 -13.13 -4.53
N TRP A 220 -12.99 -14.24 -4.22
CA TRP A 220 -13.04 -14.82 -2.87
C TRP A 220 -12.18 -14.08 -1.83
N SER A 221 -11.17 -13.32 -2.27
CA SER A 221 -10.35 -12.50 -1.37
C SER A 221 -11.14 -11.31 -0.79
N ALA A 222 -12.23 -10.88 -1.44
CA ALA A 222 -13.11 -9.82 -0.93
C ALA A 222 -13.97 -10.23 0.28
N ARG A 223 -14.23 -11.54 0.48
CA ARG A 223 -15.09 -12.07 1.55
C ARG A 223 -14.39 -12.24 2.92
N LYS A 224 -13.07 -12.03 3.02
CA LYS A 224 -12.34 -12.06 4.32
C LYS A 224 -12.51 -10.78 5.16
N LYS A 225 -13.38 -9.83 4.77
CA LYS A 225 -13.84 -8.74 5.65
C LYS A 225 -14.99 -9.24 6.54
N GLN A 226 -14.71 -10.15 7.45
CA GLN A 226 -15.58 -10.27 8.62
C GLN A 226 -15.21 -9.13 9.58
N PRO A 227 -16.19 -8.35 10.08
CA PRO A 227 -15.94 -7.48 11.23
C PRO A 227 -15.70 -8.42 12.42
N PHE A 228 -14.51 -8.35 13.01
CA PHE A 228 -14.27 -8.99 14.29
C PHE A 228 -15.00 -8.14 15.35
N TYR A 229 -16.05 -8.72 15.93
CA TYR A 229 -16.58 -8.32 17.24
C TYR A 229 -15.57 -8.68 18.33
#